data_AF-A0A2T2VLU2-F1
#
_entry.id   AF-A0A2T2VLU2-F1
#
_cell.length_a   1.000
_cell.length_b   1.000
_cell.length_c   1.000
_cell.angle_alpha   90.00
_cell.angle_beta   90.00
_cell.angle_gamma   90.00
#
_symmetry.space_group_name_H-M   'P 1'
#
loop_
_entity.id
_entity.type
_entity.pdbx_description
1 polymer ?
#
loop_
_entity_poly.entity_id
_entity_poly.type
_entity_poly.pdbx_seq_one_letter_code
_entity_poly.pdbx_strand_id
1 'polypeptide(L)' 'PGDVVCWNLGGGLTHIGIVSNKRSPTGNRPLIIHNIGRGQVLEDMLFDYAIIGHYRFKK' A
#
# COMPACT_ATOMS: atom_id res chain seq x y z
N PRO A 1 -10.18 -4.13 -1.91
CA PRO A 1 -9.45 -3.93 -3.18
C PRO A 1 -9.83 -2.61 -3.84
N GLY A 2 -8.84 -1.85 -4.33
CA GLY A 2 -8.98 -0.54 -4.97
C GLY A 2 -8.91 0.65 -4.00
N ASP A 3 -8.62 0.42 -2.72
CA ASP A 3 -8.44 1.50 -1.75
C ASP A 3 -7.05 2.09 -1.93
N VAL A 4 -6.89 3.40 -1.71
CA VAL A 4 -5.59 4.07 -1.74
C VAL A 4 -5.14 4.29 -0.30
N VAL A 5 -3.94 3.82 0.02
CA VAL A 5 -3.30 4.03 1.32
C VAL A 5 -2.09 4.92 1.11
N CYS A 6 -1.89 5.87 2.02
CA CYS A 6 -0.77 6.79 2.02
C CYS A 6 0.13 6.49 3.22
N TRP A 7 1.45 6.46 3.00
CA TRP A 7 2.45 6.25 4.04
C TRP A 7 3.43 7.42 4.12
N ASN A 8 3.99 7.61 5.31
CA ASN A 8 5.23 8.37 5.53
C ASN A 8 6.41 7.40 5.57
N LEU A 9 7.33 7.51 4.61
CA LEU A 9 8.54 6.68 4.52
C LEU A 9 9.71 7.22 5.35
N GLY A 10 9.52 8.35 6.04
CA GLY A 10 10.58 9.09 6.73
C GLY A 10 11.33 10.04 5.80
N GLY A 11 12.17 10.92 6.37
CA GLY A 11 13.00 11.86 5.60
C GLY A 11 12.21 12.88 4.76
N GLY A 12 10.94 13.14 5.10
CA GLY A 12 10.06 14.01 4.33
C GLY A 12 9.42 13.35 3.09
N LEU A 13 9.61 12.04 2.89
CA LEU A 13 9.08 11.31 1.76
C LEU A 13 7.73 10.66 2.10
N THR A 14 6.70 10.95 1.29
CA THR A 14 5.41 10.27 1.34
C THR A 14 5.24 9.33 0.15
N HIS A 15 4.50 8.24 0.32
CA HIS A 15 4.20 7.30 -0.75
C HIS A 15 2.75 6.86 -0.72
N ILE A 16 2.25 6.37 -1.86
CA ILE A 16 0.90 5.83 -1.98
C ILE A 16 0.93 4.42 -2.56
N GLY A 17 -0.08 3.63 -2.25
CA GLY A 17 -0.25 2.30 -2.82
C GLY A 17 -1.71 1.93 -2.88
N ILE A 18 -2.01 0.96 -3.73
CA ILE A 18 -3.36 0.50 -3.98
C ILE A 18 -3.54 -0.87 -3.34
N VAL A 19 -4.56 -1.00 -2.50
CA VAL A 19 -4.94 -2.27 -1.88
C VAL A 19 -5.41 -3.23 -2.97
N SER A 20 -4.69 -4.32 -3.19
CA SER A 20 -5.05 -5.32 -4.20
C SER A 20 -6.18 -6.24 -3.72
N ASN A 21 -6.63 -7.14 -4.60
CA ASN A 21 -7.50 -8.25 -4.25
C ASN A 21 -6.73 -9.55 -3.91
N LYS A 22 -5.40 -9.56 -4.01
CA LYS A 22 -4.56 -10.68 -3.62
C LYS A 22 -4.19 -10.56 -2.14
N ARG A 23 -3.98 -11.69 -1.47
CA ARG A 23 -3.63 -11.75 -0.05
C ARG A 23 -2.25 -12.35 0.17
N SER A 24 -1.64 -12.04 1.30
CA SER A 24 -0.35 -12.62 1.64
C SER A 24 -0.45 -14.14 1.89
N PRO A 25 0.61 -14.92 1.64
CA PRO A 25 0.56 -16.38 1.81
C PRO A 25 0.32 -16.81 3.26
N THR A 26 0.73 -15.99 4.22
CA THR A 26 0.74 -16.32 5.65
C THR A 26 -0.33 -15.59 6.45
N GLY A 27 -1.16 -14.76 5.83
CA GLY A 27 -2.15 -13.97 6.55
C GLY A 27 -3.29 -13.48 5.70
N ASN A 28 -4.41 -13.18 6.35
CA ASN A 28 -5.61 -12.67 5.68
C ASN A 28 -5.49 -11.17 5.35
N ARG A 29 -4.29 -10.65 5.07
CA ARG A 29 -4.05 -9.24 4.73
C ARG A 29 -3.89 -9.06 3.22
N PRO A 30 -4.40 -7.95 2.65
CA PRO A 30 -4.24 -7.70 1.22
C PRO A 30 -2.81 -7.27 0.89
N LEU A 31 -2.31 -7.71 -0.27
CA LEU A 31 -1.07 -7.21 -0.84
C LEU A 31 -1.27 -5.81 -1.43
N ILE A 32 -0.20 -5.04 -1.48
CA ILE A 32 -0.19 -3.65 -1.95
C ILE A 32 0.48 -3.57 -3.32
N ILE A 33 -0.19 -2.92 -4.27
CA ILE A 33 0.41 -2.49 -5.54
C ILE A 33 1.05 -1.14 -5.31
N HIS A 34 2.36 -1.03 -5.50
CA HIS A 34 3.12 0.21 -5.34
C HIS A 34 4.37 0.21 -6.23
N ASN A 35 5.14 1.30 -6.20
CA ASN A 35 6.40 1.40 -6.94
C ASN A 35 7.45 2.16 -6.11
N ILE A 36 7.85 1.57 -4.98
CA ILE A 36 9.03 2.02 -4.25
C ILE A 36 10.28 1.43 -4.95
N GLY A 37 10.90 2.24 -5.80
CA GLY A 37 12.26 2.05 -6.31
C GLY A 37 12.45 1.13 -7.54
N ARG A 38 11.67 0.05 -7.72
CA ARG A 38 11.98 -1.02 -8.73
C ARG A 38 10.93 -1.23 -9.82
N GLY A 39 10.04 -0.27 -10.08
CA GLY A 39 8.88 -0.47 -10.97
C GLY A 39 7.65 -0.97 -10.20
N GLN A 40 6.55 -1.25 -10.90
CA GLN A 40 5.35 -1.75 -10.19
C GLN A 40 5.61 -3.11 -9.55
N VAL A 41 5.35 -3.20 -8.24
CA VAL A 41 5.47 -4.43 -7.47
C VAL A 41 4.18 -4.71 -6.72
N LEU A 42 3.96 -5.97 -6.41
CA LEU A 42 2.90 -6.43 -5.54
C LEU A 42 3.56 -7.02 -4.28
N GLU A 43 3.40 -6.35 -3.14
CA GLU A 43 4.18 -6.64 -1.95
C GLU A 43 3.33 -6.63 -0.67
N ASP A 44 3.77 -7.39 0.31
CA ASP A 44 3.13 -7.48 1.61
C ASP A 44 3.66 -6.43 2.58
N MET A 45 3.36 -5.16 2.30
CA MET A 45 3.94 -4.01 3.02
C MET A 45 2.91 -3.09 3.70
N LEU A 46 1.63 -3.50 3.79
CA LEU A 46 0.54 -2.60 4.22
C LEU A 46 0.82 -1.86 5.53
N PHE A 47 1.57 -2.49 6.44
CA PHE A 47 1.88 -1.96 7.77
C PHE A 47 3.39 -1.73 8.01
N ASP A 48 4.21 -1.73 6.96
CA ASP A 48 5.67 -1.59 7.08
C ASP A 48 6.08 -0.14 7.40
N TYR A 49 5.24 0.83 7.05
CA TYR A 49 5.45 2.26 7.28
C TYR A 49 4.24 2.90 7.97
N ALA A 50 4.43 4.09 8.53
CA ALA A 50 3.36 4.83 9.19
C ALA A 50 2.28 5.24 8.18
N ILE A 51 1.06 4.71 8.35
CA ILE A 51 -0.10 5.09 7.55
C ILE A 51 -0.53 6.50 7.95
N ILE A 52 -0.59 7.41 6.99
CA ILE A 52 -1.00 8.81 7.17
C ILE A 52 -2.31 9.14 6.43
N GLY A 53 -2.90 8.18 5.73
CA GLY A 53 -4.17 8.35 5.07
C GLY A 53 -4.69 7.06 4.44
N HIS A 54 -6.02 6.95 4.37
CA HIS A 54 -6.72 5.83 3.74
C HIS A 54 -7.98 6.36 3.06
N TYR A 55 -8.06 6.16 1.75
CA TYR A 55 -9.05 6.78 0.89
C TYR A 55 -9.71 5.77 -0.03
N ARG A 56 -10.97 6.05 -0.36
CA ARG A 56 -11.77 5.29 -1.31
C ARG A 56 -12.47 6.27 -2.25
N PHE A 57 -12.16 6.17 -3.53
CA PHE A 57 -12.94 6.89 -4.54
C PHE A 57 -14.35 6.29 -4.58
N LYS A 58 -15.37 7.10 -4.26
CA LYS A 58 -16.78 6.73 -4.38
C LYS A 58 -17.26 7.20 -5.74
N LYS A 59 -17.96 6.31 -6.46
CA LYS A 59 -18.70 6.70 -7.66
C LYS A 59 -19.94 7.49 -7.28
#